data_AF-F4B537-F1
#
_entry.id   AF-F4B537-F1
#
_cell.length_a   1.000
_cell.length_b   1.000
_cell.length_c   1.000
_cell.angle_alpha   90.00
_cell.angle_beta   90.00
_cell.angle_gamma   90.00
#
_symmetry.space_group_name_H-M   'P 1'
#
loop_
_entity.id
_entity.type
_entity.pdbx_description
1 polymer ?
#
loop_
_entity_poly.entity_id
_entity_poly.type
_entity_poly.pdbx_seq_one_letter_code
_entity_poly.pdbx_strand_id
1 'polypeptide(L)'
;MIIKIHGVKGGSGKTTISKYLFYYFRKKERKRVSLHSVEEIVKCDNPEIIILDNVNLTIKNGNIEWKLFVTDPQSLELSLNYVKKDDDFIIVNKVSPFPCEQNEIIKKVYKFRSVLVPFNGKLFYDEYDELAEPTLNRLAENLLGLRKDRLIVPFQQ
;
A
#
# COMPACT_ATOMS: atom_id res chain seq x y z
N MET A 1 -10.83 -5.47 -10.04
CA MET A 1 -9.41 -5.43 -9.61
C MET A 1 -9.31 -5.98 -8.20
N ILE A 2 -8.25 -6.74 -7.90
CA ILE A 2 -7.96 -7.26 -6.56
C ILE A 2 -6.63 -6.68 -6.10
N ILE A 3 -6.58 -6.19 -4.87
CA ILE A 3 -5.35 -5.68 -4.24
C ILE A 3 -5.11 -6.49 -2.97
N LYS A 4 -4.00 -7.23 -2.93
CA LYS A 4 -3.57 -8.01 -1.78
C LYS A 4 -2.48 -7.26 -1.04
N ILE A 5 -2.70 -7.00 0.24
CA ILE A 5 -1.75 -6.31 1.11
C ILE A 5 -1.26 -7.33 2.13
N HIS A 6 0.05 -7.54 2.17
CA HIS A 6 0.66 -8.55 3.04
C HIS A 6 2.04 -8.10 3.53
N GLY A 7 2.64 -8.89 4.41
CA GLY A 7 3.94 -8.60 4.99
C GLY A 7 4.16 -9.40 6.28
N VAL A 8 5.42 -9.57 6.67
CA VAL A 8 5.80 -10.53 7.72
C VAL A 8 5.48 -10.04 9.12
N LYS A 9 5.84 -8.79 9.43
CA LYS A 9 5.81 -8.26 10.81
C LYS A 9 4.48 -7.58 11.13
N GLY A 10 3.96 -7.79 12.33
CA GLY A 10 2.88 -6.97 12.91
C GLY A 10 3.31 -5.51 13.07
N GLY A 11 2.36 -4.56 12.99
CA GLY A 11 2.66 -3.14 13.23
C GLY A 11 3.39 -2.41 12.09
N SER A 12 3.62 -3.04 10.93
CA SER A 12 4.18 -2.37 9.74
C SER A 12 3.20 -1.40 9.05
N GLY A 13 1.92 -1.40 9.43
CA GLY A 13 0.89 -0.51 8.89
C GLY A 13 0.17 -1.04 7.64
N LYS A 14 0.11 -2.37 7.47
CA LYS A 14 -0.72 -3.02 6.44
C LYS A 14 -2.16 -2.51 6.45
N THR A 15 -2.82 -2.59 7.61
CA THR A 15 -4.21 -2.14 7.79
C THR A 15 -4.39 -0.65 7.51
N THR A 16 -3.43 0.18 7.93
CA THR A 16 -3.42 1.62 7.61
C THR A 16 -3.40 1.86 6.10
N ILE A 17 -2.52 1.16 5.36
CA ILE A 17 -2.45 1.28 3.90
C ILE A 17 -3.73 0.74 3.24
N SER A 18 -4.26 -0.39 3.72
CA SER A 18 -5.51 -0.98 3.24
C SER A 18 -6.69 -0.02 3.38
N LYS A 19 -6.85 0.59 4.57
CA LYS A 19 -7.90 1.58 4.84
C LYS A 19 -7.69 2.85 4.00
N TYR A 20 -6.47 3.35 3.90
CA TYR A 20 -6.19 4.53 3.08
C TYR A 20 -6.59 4.30 1.61
N LEU A 21 -6.17 3.19 1.00
CA LEU A 21 -6.54 2.86 -0.37
C LEU A 21 -8.04 2.67 -0.55
N PHE A 22 -8.72 2.04 0.43
CA PHE A 22 -10.17 1.92 0.44
C PHE A 22 -10.86 3.30 0.37
N TYR A 23 -10.46 4.24 1.23
CA TYR A 23 -11.03 5.59 1.23
C TYR A 23 -10.67 6.36 -0.03
N TYR A 24 -9.44 6.26 -0.52
CA TYR A 24 -9.02 6.89 -1.77
C TYR A 24 -9.92 6.46 -2.92
N PHE A 25 -10.06 5.15 -3.16
CA PHE A 25 -10.86 4.64 -4.27
C PHE A 25 -12.35 4.96 -4.13
N ARG A 26 -12.91 4.93 -2.91
CA ARG A 26 -14.33 5.27 -2.70
C ARG A 26 -14.61 6.76 -2.84
N LYS A 27 -13.75 7.63 -2.31
CA LYS A 27 -14.01 9.07 -2.24
C LYS A 27 -13.50 9.81 -3.48
N LYS A 28 -12.25 9.59 -3.84
CA LYS A 28 -11.61 10.28 -4.97
C LYS A 28 -12.10 9.73 -6.29
N GLU A 29 -12.06 8.41 -6.44
CA GLU A 29 -12.36 7.72 -7.71
C GLU A 29 -13.81 7.25 -7.83
N ARG A 30 -14.61 7.44 -6.76
CA ARG A 30 -16.04 7.05 -6.69
C ARG A 30 -16.30 5.59 -7.07
N LYS A 31 -15.33 4.71 -6.79
CA LYS A 31 -15.40 3.28 -7.08
C LYS A 31 -16.18 2.52 -6.03
N ARG A 32 -16.81 1.42 -6.45
CA ARG A 32 -17.37 0.42 -5.52
C ARG A 32 -16.25 -0.47 -5.01
N VAL A 33 -15.96 -0.39 -3.72
CA VAL A 33 -14.82 -1.07 -3.09
C VAL A 33 -15.30 -1.95 -1.96
N SER A 34 -14.86 -3.21 -1.94
CA SER A 34 -14.96 -4.09 -0.78
C SER A 34 -13.63 -4.17 -0.06
N LEU A 35 -13.64 -4.10 1.27
CA LEU A 35 -12.47 -4.31 2.12
C LEU A 35 -12.69 -5.59 2.93
N HIS A 36 -11.74 -6.50 2.87
CA HIS A 36 -11.71 -7.71 3.69
C HIS A 36 -10.43 -7.71 4.51
N SER A 37 -10.57 -7.62 5.83
CA SER A 37 -9.49 -7.86 6.80
C SER A 37 -9.97 -8.84 7.85
N VAL A 38 -9.07 -9.23 8.76
CA VAL A 38 -9.44 -10.05 9.94
C VAL A 38 -10.31 -9.25 10.92
N GLU A 39 -10.09 -7.94 11.00
CA GLU A 39 -10.74 -7.06 11.97
C GLU A 39 -12.07 -6.48 11.44
N GLU A 40 -12.17 -6.27 10.12
CA GLU A 40 -13.26 -5.55 9.49
C GLU A 40 -13.55 -6.09 8.09
N ILE A 41 -14.83 -6.35 7.81
CA ILE A 41 -15.29 -6.70 6.47
C ILE A 41 -16.35 -5.70 6.03
N VAL A 42 -16.00 -4.86 5.06
CA VAL A 42 -16.93 -3.95 4.39
C VAL A 42 -17.25 -4.50 3.01
N LYS A 43 -18.43 -5.10 2.86
CA LYS A 43 -18.89 -5.65 1.58
C LYS A 43 -19.63 -4.60 0.78
N CYS A 44 -19.34 -4.54 -0.52
CA CYS A 44 -20.10 -3.79 -1.51
C CYS A 44 -20.59 -4.76 -2.58
N ASP A 45 -21.85 -4.63 -2.99
CA ASP A 45 -22.41 -5.46 -4.06
C ASP A 45 -21.77 -5.11 -5.40
N ASN A 46 -21.36 -6.15 -6.14
CA ASN A 46 -20.67 -6.04 -7.43
C ASN A 46 -19.46 -5.07 -7.37
N PRO A 47 -18.44 -5.35 -6.53
CA PRO A 47 -17.33 -4.43 -6.32
C PRO A 47 -16.43 -4.34 -7.55
N GLU A 48 -16.02 -3.11 -7.90
CA GLU A 48 -15.00 -2.88 -8.92
C GLU A 48 -13.60 -3.18 -8.39
N ILE A 49 -13.38 -2.94 -7.09
CA ILE A 49 -12.11 -3.14 -6.40
C ILE A 49 -12.35 -3.95 -5.13
N ILE A 50 -11.50 -4.95 -4.90
CA ILE A 50 -11.50 -5.75 -3.68
C ILE A 50 -10.13 -5.63 -3.04
N ILE A 51 -10.08 -5.12 -1.81
CA ILE A 51 -8.87 -4.99 -1.02
C ILE A 51 -8.85 -6.12 0.02
N LEU A 52 -7.75 -6.87 0.03
CA LEU A 52 -7.51 -8.01 0.91
C LEU A 52 -6.34 -7.65 1.85
N ASP A 53 -6.67 -7.32 3.10
CA ASP A 53 -5.69 -6.99 4.14
C ASP A 53 -5.31 -8.24 4.93
N ASN A 54 -4.13 -8.79 4.62
CA ASN A 54 -3.54 -9.95 5.28
C ASN A 54 -4.48 -11.19 5.34
N VAL A 55 -5.41 -11.30 4.38
CA VAL A 55 -6.34 -12.42 4.25
C VAL A 55 -6.07 -13.21 2.98
N ASN A 56 -5.99 -14.54 3.15
CA ASN A 56 -5.85 -15.48 2.04
C ASN A 56 -7.23 -15.87 1.50
N LEU A 57 -7.82 -14.96 0.72
CA LEU A 57 -9.03 -15.22 -0.03
C LEU A 57 -8.70 -15.48 -1.51
N THR A 58 -9.08 -16.66 -1.99
CA THR A 58 -8.96 -17.01 -3.42
C THR A 58 -10.23 -16.54 -4.13
N ILE A 59 -10.12 -15.46 -4.89
CA ILE A 59 -11.20 -14.93 -5.70
C ILE A 59 -10.97 -15.42 -7.12
N LYS A 60 -11.71 -16.45 -7.53
CA LYS A 60 -11.65 -16.98 -8.91
C LYS A 60 -12.36 -16.00 -9.84
N ASN A 61 -11.62 -15.06 -10.43
CA ASN A 61 -12.06 -14.22 -11.54
C ASN A 61 -10.85 -13.69 -12.31
N GLY A 62 -10.99 -13.42 -13.61
CA GLY A 62 -9.94 -12.87 -14.49
C GLY A 62 -9.55 -11.41 -14.21
N ASN A 63 -9.62 -10.99 -12.95
CA ASN A 63 -9.33 -9.63 -12.52
C ASN A 63 -7.82 -9.41 -12.39
N ILE A 64 -7.37 -8.20 -12.73
CA ILE A 64 -6.00 -7.74 -12.40
C ILE A 64 -5.79 -7.86 -10.89
N GLU A 65 -4.72 -8.54 -10.50
CA GLU A 65 -4.31 -8.75 -9.11
C GLU A 65 -3.01 -7.99 -8.84
N TRP A 66 -3.05 -7.08 -7.87
CA TRP A 66 -1.87 -6.37 -7.36
C TRP A 66 -1.45 -6.94 -6.01
N LYS A 67 -0.16 -7.22 -5.81
CA LYS A 67 0.42 -7.69 -4.55
C LYS A 67 1.35 -6.64 -3.95
N LEU A 68 0.96 -6.13 -2.79
CA LEU A 68 1.65 -5.05 -2.07
C LEU A 68 2.28 -5.63 -0.79
N PHE A 69 3.60 -5.69 -0.76
CA PHE A 69 4.36 -6.15 0.40
C PHE A 69 4.71 -4.95 1.30
N VAL A 70 4.25 -4.95 2.55
CA VAL A 70 4.42 -3.82 3.49
C VAL A 70 5.41 -4.17 4.61
N THR A 71 6.40 -3.30 4.79
CA THR A 71 7.38 -3.36 5.88
C THR A 71 7.63 -1.98 6.50
N ASP A 72 8.51 -1.92 7.49
CA ASP A 72 8.98 -0.70 8.16
C ASP A 72 10.52 -0.63 8.11
N PRO A 73 11.13 0.57 8.27
CA PRO A 73 12.59 0.73 8.19
C PRO A 73 13.38 -0.21 9.10
N GLN A 74 12.90 -0.45 10.33
CA GLN A 74 13.59 -1.28 11.31
C GLN A 74 13.62 -2.75 10.89
N SER A 75 12.63 -3.18 10.12
CA SER A 75 12.44 -4.58 9.74
C SER A 75 12.79 -4.86 8.28
N LEU A 76 13.17 -3.83 7.53
CA LEU A 76 13.37 -3.89 6.09
C LEU A 76 14.36 -4.99 5.69
N GLU A 77 15.52 -5.04 6.34
CA GLU A 77 16.59 -6.01 6.03
C GLU A 77 16.07 -7.45 6.09
N LEU A 78 15.40 -7.81 7.19
CA LEU A 78 14.82 -9.14 7.36
C LEU A 78 13.68 -9.38 6.38
N SER A 79 12.84 -8.36 6.15
CA SER A 79 11.62 -8.48 5.34
C SER A 79 11.92 -8.72 3.86
N LEU A 80 13.04 -8.20 3.34
CA LEU A 80 13.46 -8.40 1.95
C LEU A 80 13.64 -9.88 1.59
N ASN A 81 13.97 -10.74 2.55
CA ASN A 81 14.09 -12.19 2.34
C ASN A 81 12.75 -12.89 2.10
N TYR A 82 11.63 -12.21 2.37
CA TYR A 82 10.27 -12.75 2.25
C TYR A 82 9.48 -12.14 1.09
N VAL A 83 10.06 -11.16 0.40
CA VAL A 83 9.47 -10.58 -0.81
C VAL A 83 9.48 -11.65 -1.90
N LYS A 84 8.31 -11.89 -2.49
CA LYS A 84 8.14 -12.88 -3.55
C LYS A 84 8.34 -12.25 -4.91
N LYS A 85 8.69 -13.08 -5.90
CA LYS A 85 8.91 -12.62 -7.29
C LYS A 85 7.66 -11.99 -7.92
N ASP A 86 6.49 -12.40 -7.46
CA ASP A 86 5.19 -11.92 -7.90
C ASP A 86 4.64 -10.76 -7.06
N ASP A 87 5.42 -10.21 -6.13
CA ASP A 87 5.08 -8.95 -5.46
C ASP A 87 5.29 -7.77 -6.40
N ASP A 88 4.23 -6.99 -6.62
CA ASP A 88 4.24 -5.87 -7.56
C ASP A 88 4.88 -4.60 -6.98
N PHE A 89 4.74 -4.39 -5.66
CA PHE A 89 5.34 -3.28 -4.94
C PHE A 89 5.82 -3.67 -3.55
N ILE A 90 6.96 -3.13 -3.16
CA ILE A 90 7.38 -3.04 -1.75
C ILE A 90 6.99 -1.66 -1.22
N ILE A 91 6.27 -1.63 -0.11
CA ILE A 91 5.92 -0.42 0.61
C ILE A 91 6.71 -0.40 1.92
N VAL A 92 7.61 0.57 2.04
CA VAL A 92 8.32 0.85 3.30
C VAL A 92 7.56 1.98 3.98
N ASN A 93 6.83 1.64 5.03
CA ASN A 93 5.98 2.57 5.77
C ASN A 93 6.71 3.13 6.99
N LYS A 94 6.29 4.31 7.47
CA LYS A 94 6.91 5.02 8.60
C LYS A 94 8.36 5.40 8.32
N VAL A 95 8.68 5.75 7.07
CA VAL A 95 10.01 6.30 6.76
C VAL A 95 10.14 7.72 7.32
N SER A 96 11.38 8.17 7.49
CA SER A 96 11.63 9.57 7.78
C SER A 96 11.12 10.45 6.63
N PRO A 97 10.45 11.59 6.92
CA PRO A 97 10.07 12.55 5.88
C PRO A 97 11.29 13.24 5.25
N PHE A 98 12.46 13.18 5.88
CA PHE A 98 13.66 13.88 5.42
C PHE A 98 14.40 13.09 4.32
N PRO A 99 14.60 13.66 3.12
CA PRO A 99 15.22 12.94 2.00
C PRO A 99 16.61 12.36 2.30
N CYS A 100 17.43 13.07 3.10
CA CYS A 100 18.78 12.60 3.45
C CYS A 100 18.78 11.26 4.21
N GLU A 101 17.74 11.01 5.01
CA GLU A 101 17.57 9.80 5.80
C GLU A 101 16.94 8.63 5.01
N GLN A 102 16.41 8.90 3.81
CA GLN A 102 15.78 7.89 2.96
C GLN A 102 16.77 7.15 2.06
N ASN A 103 17.97 7.71 1.83
CA ASN A 103 18.94 7.19 0.88
C ASN A 103 19.29 5.70 1.12
N GLU A 104 19.51 5.31 2.37
CA GLU A 104 19.81 3.92 2.71
C GLU A 104 18.63 2.98 2.46
N ILE A 105 17.40 3.45 2.66
CA ILE A 105 16.20 2.68 2.32
C ILE A 105 16.10 2.52 0.80
N ILE A 106 16.27 3.61 0.05
CA ILE A 106 16.24 3.62 -1.42
C ILE A 106 17.28 2.64 -1.98
N LYS A 107 18.51 2.66 -1.48
CA LYS A 107 19.58 1.72 -1.88
C LYS A 107 19.22 0.25 -1.62
N LYS A 108 18.39 -0.05 -0.63
CA LYS A 108 17.93 -1.43 -0.36
C LYS A 108 16.80 -1.87 -1.28
N VAL A 109 15.93 -0.94 -1.69
CA VAL A 109 14.71 -1.26 -2.45
C VAL A 109 14.77 -0.91 -3.94
N TYR A 110 15.86 -0.30 -4.43
CA TYR A 110 15.97 0.20 -5.82
C TYR A 110 15.69 -0.81 -6.93
N LYS A 111 15.91 -2.11 -6.66
CA LYS A 111 15.64 -3.20 -7.63
C LYS A 111 14.15 -3.51 -7.76
N PHE A 112 13.34 -3.10 -6.79
CA PHE A 112 11.91 -3.36 -6.73
C PHE A 112 11.13 -2.11 -7.12
N ARG A 113 9.89 -2.30 -7.57
CA ARG A 113 8.95 -1.17 -7.56
C ARG A 113 8.62 -0.85 -6.12
N SER A 114 8.82 0.39 -5.71
CA SER A 114 8.89 0.74 -4.30
C SER A 114 8.13 2.02 -3.98
N VAL A 115 7.48 2.02 -2.82
CA VAL A 115 6.82 3.20 -2.24
C VAL A 115 7.39 3.43 -0.85
N LEU A 116 7.91 4.63 -0.61
CA LEU A 116 8.33 5.08 0.70
C LEU A 116 7.24 5.99 1.25
N VAL A 117 6.56 5.53 2.31
CA VAL A 117 5.47 6.27 2.95
C VAL A 117 6.01 6.88 4.24
N PRO A 118 6.03 8.22 4.36
CA PRO A 118 6.60 8.87 5.53
C PRO A 118 5.72 8.60 6.75
N PHE A 119 6.29 8.75 7.95
CA PHE A 119 5.45 8.81 9.14
C PHE A 119 4.51 10.03 9.03
N ASN A 120 3.21 9.77 9.06
CA ASN A 120 2.16 10.77 8.92
C ASN A 120 1.16 10.60 10.06
N GLY A 121 1.05 11.61 10.92
CA GLY A 121 0.17 11.58 12.09
C GLY A 121 -1.30 11.35 11.72
N LYS A 122 -1.76 11.89 10.58
CA LYS A 122 -3.14 11.70 10.11
C LYS A 122 -3.44 10.24 9.79
N LEU A 123 -2.48 9.54 9.15
CA LEU A 123 -2.60 8.09 8.93
C LEU A 123 -2.61 7.32 10.25
N PHE A 124 -1.87 7.79 11.25
CA PHE A 124 -1.80 7.15 12.56
C PHE A 124 -3.08 7.32 13.39
N TYR A 125 -3.78 8.45 13.23
CA TYR A 125 -5.05 8.76 13.89
C TYR A 125 -6.29 8.35 13.07
N ASP A 126 -6.11 7.51 12.04
CA ASP A 126 -7.19 7.03 11.17
C ASP A 126 -7.96 8.15 10.42
N GLU A 127 -7.33 9.31 10.20
CA GLU A 127 -7.88 10.45 9.47
C GLU A 127 -7.72 10.29 7.94
N TYR A 128 -8.25 9.19 7.40
CA TYR A 128 -8.12 8.83 5.99
C TYR A 128 -8.90 9.75 5.04
N ASP A 129 -9.88 10.48 5.58
CA ASP A 129 -10.87 11.24 4.82
C ASP A 129 -10.28 12.39 4.00
N GLU A 130 -9.16 12.94 4.46
CA GLU A 130 -8.49 14.07 3.81
C GLU A 130 -7.55 13.64 2.68
N LEU A 131 -7.29 12.34 2.53
CA LEU A 131 -6.36 11.79 1.52
C LEU A 131 -5.02 12.55 1.48
N ALA A 132 -4.51 12.83 2.68
CA ALA A 132 -3.40 13.73 2.91
C ALA A 132 -2.01 13.08 2.72
N GLU A 133 -1.92 11.85 2.20
CA GLU A 133 -0.65 11.17 1.94
C GLU A 133 -0.36 11.08 0.42
N PRO A 134 0.45 12.00 -0.13
CA PRO A 134 0.72 12.06 -1.57
C PRO A 134 1.36 10.77 -2.12
N THR A 135 2.20 10.09 -1.33
CA THR A 135 2.86 8.86 -1.80
C THR A 135 1.86 7.72 -2.00
N LEU A 136 0.86 7.62 -1.11
CA LEU A 136 -0.23 6.65 -1.25
C LEU A 136 -1.22 7.03 -2.34
N ASN A 137 -1.45 8.33 -2.58
CA ASN A 137 -2.25 8.79 -3.73
C ASN A 137 -1.59 8.36 -5.06
N ARG A 138 -0.29 8.57 -5.21
CA ARG A 138 0.48 8.13 -6.38
C ARG A 138 0.50 6.61 -6.53
N LEU A 139 0.56 5.87 -5.42
CA LEU A 139 0.41 4.42 -5.44
C LEU A 139 -0.96 4.04 -6.00
N ALA A 140 -2.05 4.62 -5.50
CA ALA A 140 -3.40 4.34 -6.00
C ALA A 140 -3.55 4.62 -7.51
N GLU A 141 -2.99 5.73 -7.99
CA GLU A 141 -2.94 6.07 -9.43
C GLU A 141 -2.15 5.02 -10.25
N ASN A 142 -1.05 4.47 -9.70
CA ASN A 142 -0.32 3.38 -10.33
C ASN A 142 -1.15 2.10 -10.42
N LEU A 143 -1.89 1.76 -9.36
CA LEU A 143 -2.74 0.56 -9.34
C LEU A 143 -3.89 0.65 -10.35
N LEU A 144 -4.36 1.86 -10.65
CA LEU A 144 -5.34 2.12 -11.72
C LEU A 144 -4.73 2.20 -13.12
N GLY A 145 -3.40 2.11 -13.25
CA GLY A 145 -2.69 2.22 -14.52
C GLY A 145 -2.59 3.65 -15.07
N LEU A 146 -2.95 4.66 -14.27
CA LEU A 146 -2.83 6.08 -14.63
C LEU A 146 -1.37 6.56 -14.61
N ARG A 147 -0.52 5.85 -13.87
CA ARG A 147 0.92 6.11 -13.74
C ARG A 147 1.72 4.81 -13.82
N LYS A 148 3.01 4.95 -14.10
CA LYS A 148 3.98 3.85 -14.21
C LYS A 148 5.24 4.14 -13.38
N ASP A 149 5.04 4.74 -12.22
CA ASP A 149 6.14 5.04 -11.31
C ASP A 149 6.74 3.73 -10.80
N ARG A 150 8.08 3.65 -10.82
CA ARG A 150 8.84 2.54 -10.22
C ARG A 150 9.26 2.85 -8.81
N LEU A 151 9.51 4.12 -8.49
CA LEU A 151 9.89 4.58 -7.18
C LEU A 151 9.03 5.79 -6.82
N ILE A 152 8.30 5.70 -5.71
CA ILE A 152 7.49 6.78 -5.15
C ILE A 152 8.11 7.12 -3.79
N VAL A 153 8.54 8.36 -3.62
CA VAL A 153 9.16 8.85 -2.38
C VAL A 153 8.45 10.11 -1.88
N PRO A 154 8.54 10.42 -0.57
CA PRO A 154 8.03 11.66 -0.02
C PRO A 154 8.69 12.90 -0.65
N PHE A 155 7.93 13.98 -0.80
CA PHE A 155 8.42 15.33 -1.14
C PHE A 155 9.20 15.49 -2.46
N GLN A 156 9.10 14.55 -3.41
CA GLN A 156 9.47 14.83 -4.80
C GLN A 156 8.32 15.58 -5.49
N GLN A 157 8.51 16.90 -5.67
CA GLN A 157 7.71 17.74 -6.57
C GLN A 157 8.11 17.48 -8.02
#